data_AF-A0A359GWR5-F1
#
_entry.id   AF-A0A359GWR5-F1
#
_cell.length_a   1.000
_cell.length_b   1.000
_cell.length_c   1.000
_cell.angle_alpha   90.00
_cell.angle_beta   90.00
_cell.angle_gamma   90.00
#
_symmetry.space_group_name_H-M   'P 1'
#
loop_
_entity.id
_entity.type
_entity.pdbx_description
1 polymer ?
#
loop_
_entity_poly.entity_id
_entity_poly.type
_entity_poly.pdbx_seq_one_letter_code
_entity_poly.pdbx_strand_id
1 'polypeptide(L)' 'KPFLTAFSDEDPVTAGGHVIFQRDIPGAQNQNHVTIEGAGHFLQEEAGEELASVIVEFMNDNPIQ' A
#
# COMPACT_ATOMS: atom_id res chain seq x y z
N LYS A 1 -6.33 1.88 -14.47
CA LYS A 1 -6.02 2.96 -13.49
C LYS A 1 -4.98 2.43 -12.52
N PRO A 2 -4.12 3.30 -11.97
CA PRO A 2 -3.09 2.92 -10.99
C PRO A 2 -3.67 2.23 -9.75
N PHE A 3 -2.95 1.26 -9.18
CA PHE A 3 -3.34 0.51 -7.97
C PHE A 3 -2.12 0.26 -7.08
N LEU A 4 -2.19 0.68 -5.81
CA LEU A 4 -1.12 0.50 -4.83
C LEU A 4 -1.56 -0.46 -3.73
N THR A 5 -0.64 -1.31 -3.26
CA THR A 5 -0.73 -1.97 -1.96
C THR A 5 0.26 -1.34 -0.99
N ALA A 6 -0.21 -0.95 0.19
CA ALA A 6 0.59 -0.45 1.31
C ALA A 6 0.14 -1.19 2.58
N PHE A 7 0.47 -2.48 2.66
CA PHE A 7 0.12 -3.34 3.80
C PHE A 7 1.11 -3.10 4.94
N SER A 8 0.75 -3.47 6.16
CA SER A 8 1.69 -3.50 7.28
C SER A 8 2.26 -4.89 7.54
N ASP A 9 3.36 -4.99 8.29
CA ASP A 9 4.06 -6.25 8.59
C ASP A 9 3.58 -6.95 9.88
N GLU A 10 2.89 -6.25 10.79
CA GLU A 10 2.37 -6.81 12.04
C GLU A 10 0.86 -7.14 12.02
N ASP A 11 0.24 -7.20 10.83
CA ASP A 11 -1.15 -7.67 10.67
C ASP A 11 -1.23 -9.15 10.22
N PRO A 12 -1.36 -10.12 11.15
CA PRO A 12 -1.48 -11.53 10.78
C PRO A 12 -2.79 -11.88 10.06
N VAL A 13 -3.82 -11.04 10.15
CA VAL A 13 -5.12 -11.31 9.52
C VAL A 13 -5.03 -11.15 8.01
N THR A 14 -4.27 -10.16 7.54
CA THR A 14 -4.14 -9.85 6.10
C THR A 14 -2.73 -10.10 5.54
N ALA A 15 -1.82 -10.64 6.35
CA ALA A 15 -0.45 -10.99 5.97
C ALA A 15 -0.39 -11.77 4.64
N GLY A 16 0.44 -11.29 3.71
CA GLY A 16 0.58 -11.87 2.37
C GLY A 16 -0.57 -11.57 1.40
N GLY A 17 -1.65 -10.93 1.85
CA GLY A 17 -2.79 -10.57 1.01
C GLY A 17 -2.44 -9.65 -0.16
N HIS A 18 -1.40 -8.82 -0.03
CA HIS A 18 -0.93 -7.95 -1.11
C HIS A 18 -0.52 -8.73 -2.37
N VAL A 19 0.01 -9.96 -2.23
CA VAL A 19 0.56 -10.74 -3.36
C VAL A 19 -0.48 -11.00 -4.44
N ILE A 20 -1.73 -11.33 -4.06
CA ILE A 20 -2.78 -11.63 -5.04
C ILE A 20 -3.19 -10.36 -5.79
N PHE A 21 -3.26 -9.22 -5.12
CA PHE A 21 -3.59 -7.94 -5.74
C PHE A 21 -2.51 -7.50 -6.73
N GLN A 22 -1.24 -7.59 -6.31
CA GLN A 22 -0.10 -7.25 -7.17
C GLN A 22 0.00 -8.16 -8.39
N ARG A 23 -0.36 -9.44 -8.27
CA ARG A 23 -0.37 -10.38 -9.39
C ARG A 23 -1.53 -10.16 -10.35
N ASP A 24 -2.74 -10.01 -9.82
CA ASP A 24 -3.97 -10.17 -10.61
C ASP A 24 -4.57 -8.84 -11.09
N ILE A 25 -4.21 -7.71 -10.49
CA ILE A 25 -4.71 -6.38 -10.89
C ILE A 25 -3.74 -5.73 -11.90
N PRO A 26 -4.16 -5.47 -13.15
CA PRO A 26 -3.27 -4.86 -14.16
C PRO A 26 -2.73 -3.49 -13.74
N GLY A 27 -3.53 -2.71 -12.98
CA GLY A 27 -3.14 -1.40 -12.47
C GLY A 27 -2.06 -1.42 -11.39
N ALA A 28 -1.78 -2.59 -10.81
CA ALA A 28 -0.74 -2.76 -9.79
C ALA A 28 0.65 -2.96 -10.40
N GLN A 29 0.72 -3.39 -11.67
CA GLN A 29 2.00 -3.63 -12.33
C GLN A 29 2.82 -2.35 -12.40
N ASN A 30 4.10 -2.45 -12.04
CA ASN A 30 5.07 -1.34 -12.02
C ASN A 30 4.70 -0.16 -11.10
N GLN A 31 3.90 -0.40 -10.05
CA GLN A 31 3.68 0.57 -8.99
C GLN A 31 4.67 0.35 -7.84
N ASN A 32 5.03 1.42 -7.12
CA ASN A 32 5.95 1.37 -5.98
C ASN A 32 5.24 0.82 -4.73
N HIS A 33 4.96 -0.48 -4.71
CA HIS A 33 4.34 -1.14 -3.55
C HIS A 33 5.25 -1.09 -2.32
N VAL A 34 4.65 -0.83 -1.16
CA VAL A 34 5.38 -0.72 0.12
C VAL A 34 4.80 -1.64 1.18
N THR A 35 5.64 -1.99 2.15
CA THR A 35 5.21 -2.55 3.43
C THR A 35 5.53 -1.52 4.51
N ILE A 36 4.54 -1.15 5.32
CA ILE A 36 4.71 -0.23 6.46
C ILE A 36 5.16 -1.06 7.67
N GLU A 37 6.33 -0.75 8.19
CA GLU A 37 6.95 -1.52 9.28
C GLU A 37 6.44 -1.08 10.66
N GLY A 38 6.24 -2.03 11.57
CA GLY A 38 5.90 -1.76 12.96
C GLY A 38 4.46 -1.29 13.18
N ALA A 39 3.55 -1.64 12.27
CA ALA A 39 2.12 -1.32 12.38
C ALA A 39 1.27 -2.59 12.29
N GLY A 40 0.26 -2.69 13.15
CA GLY A 40 -0.69 -3.79 13.20
C GLY A 40 -1.84 -3.67 12.21
N HIS A 41 -2.96 -4.32 12.53
CA HIS A 41 -4.17 -4.35 11.70
C HIS A 41 -4.82 -2.97 11.50
N PHE A 42 -4.71 -2.09 12.50
CA PHE A 42 -5.22 -0.73 12.43
C PHE A 42 -4.10 0.24 12.03
N LEU A 43 -3.43 -0.04 10.90
CA LEU A 43 -2.24 0.69 10.45
C LEU A 43 -2.41 2.22 10.41
N GLN A 44 -3.61 2.74 10.15
CA GLN A 44 -3.86 4.18 10.16
C GLN A 44 -3.74 4.83 11.54
N GLU A 45 -3.97 4.08 12.63
CA GLU A 45 -3.84 4.57 14.01
C GLU A 45 -2.37 4.54 14.47
N GLU A 46 -1.60 3.59 13.95
CA GLU A 46 -0.23 3.32 14.39
C GLU A 46 0.82 4.01 13.51
N ALA A 47 0.56 4.11 12.20
CA ALA A 47 1.46 4.67 11.19
C ALA A 47 0.73 5.59 10.19
N GLY A 48 -0.26 6.36 10.67
CA GLY A 48 -1.11 7.20 9.82
C GLY A 48 -0.36 8.24 8.97
N GLU A 49 0.67 8.89 9.52
CA GLU A 49 1.47 9.89 8.79
C GLU A 49 2.31 9.27 7.67
N GLU A 50 2.85 8.07 7.91
CA GLU A 50 3.61 7.30 6.92
C GLU A 50 2.68 6.82 5.79
N LEU A 51 1.54 6.22 6.15
CA LEU A 51 0.52 5.82 5.17
C LEU A 51 0.04 7.01 4.33
N ALA A 52 -0.20 8.17 4.94
CA ALA A 52 -0.58 9.38 4.24
C ALA A 52 0.50 9.85 3.26
N SER A 53 1.77 9.80 3.68
CA SER A 53 2.92 10.17 2.84
C SER A 53 3.03 9.26 1.61
N VAL A 54 2.86 7.94 1.80
CA VAL A 54 2.81 6.94 0.72
C VAL A 54 1.70 7.24 -0.27
N ILE A 55 0.51 7.60 0.22
CA ILE A 55 -0.63 7.96 -0.65
C ILE A 55 -0.33 9.22 -1.47
N VAL A 56 0.26 10.24 -0.84
CA VAL A 56 0.63 11.49 -1.53
C VAL A 56 1.68 11.23 -2.61
N GLU A 57 2.71 10.44 -2.32
CA GLU A 57 3.72 10.02 -3.30
C GLU A 57 3.08 9.29 -4.48
N PHE A 58 2.21 8.32 -4.22
CA PHE A 58 1.48 7.59 -5.25
C PHE A 58 0.63 8.50 -6.15
N MET A 59 -0.02 9.52 -5.58
CA MET A 59 -0.77 10.51 -6.36
C MET A 59 0.14 11.36 -7.24
N ASN A 60 1.30 11.77 -6.73
CA ASN A 60 2.27 12.57 -7.49
C ASN A 60 2.90 11.77 -8.64
N ASP A 61 3.17 10.49 -8.42
CA ASP A 61 3.71 9.58 -9.45
C ASP A 61 2.68 9.22 -10.52
N ASN A 62 1.39 9.40 -10.22
CA ASN A 62 0.28 9.06 -11.11
C ASN A 62 -0.68 10.26 -11.33
N PRO A 63 -0.21 11.37 -11.93
CA PRO A 63 -1.04 12.56 -12.12
C PRO A 63 -2.23 12.24 -13.04
N ILE A 64 -3.39 12.82 -12.74
CA ILE A 64 -4.56 12.76 -13.63
C ILE A 64 -4.23 13.57 -14.88
N GLN A 65 -4.26 12.92 -16.04
CA GLN A 65 -4.21 13.57 -17.35
C GLN A 65 -5.52 14.29 -17.68
#